data_AF-A0A944GH55-F1
#
_entry.id   AF-A0A944GH55-F1
#
_cell.length_a   1.000
_cell.length_b   1.000
_cell.length_c   1.000
_cell.angle_alpha   90.00
_cell.angle_beta   90.00
_cell.angle_gamma   90.00
#
_symmetry.space_group_name_H-M   'P 1'
#
loop_
_entity.id
_entity.type
_entity.pdbx_description
1 polymer ?
#
loop_
_entity_poly.entity_id
_entity_poly.type
_entity_poly.pdbx_seq_one_letter_code
_entity_poly.pdbx_strand_id
1 'polypeptide(L)'
;MKYSNKAISDALSVINSRRRNAEAKAEERAINFKTEHPELAEIEREMADTTLGLFKAISNCPDPKKVVNELKEKNLGFQKARKALFEACGVDENYLKPDYTCKKCN
;
A
#
# COMPACT_ATOMS: atom_id res chain seq x y z
N MET A 1 22.44 -21.25 -25.76
CA MET A 1 23.52 -20.75 -24.88
C MET A 1 23.14 -21.01 -23.42
N LYS A 2 23.98 -21.69 -22.63
CA LYS A 2 23.80 -21.78 -21.17
C LYS A 2 24.65 -20.69 -20.53
N TYR A 3 24.02 -19.77 -19.81
CA TYR A 3 24.72 -18.76 -19.01
C TYR A 3 25.43 -19.42 -17.82
N SER A 4 26.55 -18.85 -17.39
CA SER A 4 27.25 -19.34 -16.20
C SER A 4 26.43 -19.00 -14.94
N ASN A 5 26.50 -19.85 -13.92
CA ASN A 5 25.85 -19.59 -12.63
C ASN A 5 26.29 -18.25 -12.02
N LYS A 6 27.54 -17.83 -12.27
CA LYS A 6 28.05 -16.53 -11.85
C LYS A 6 27.32 -15.37 -12.55
N ALA A 7 27.14 -15.44 -13.87
CA ALA A 7 26.40 -14.41 -14.60
C ALA A 7 24.94 -14.29 -14.13
N ILE A 8 24.30 -15.42 -13.79
CA ILE A 8 22.95 -15.44 -13.24
C ILE A 8 22.93 -14.81 -11.83
N SER A 9 23.87 -15.19 -10.96
CA SER A 9 23.98 -14.63 -9.61
C SER A 9 24.21 -13.12 -9.62
N ASP A 10 25.11 -12.64 -10.49
CA ASP A 10 25.43 -11.22 -10.61
C ASP A 10 24.20 -10.43 -11.09
N ALA A 11 23.46 -10.97 -12.08
CA ALA A 11 22.22 -10.37 -12.54
C ALA A 11 21.15 -10.30 -11.44
N LEU A 12 20.97 -11.38 -10.66
CA LEU A 12 20.03 -11.41 -9.53
C LEU A 12 20.43 -10.41 -8.44
N SER A 13 21.73 -10.23 -8.18
CA SER A 13 22.22 -9.24 -7.21
C SER A 13 21.83 -7.83 -7.63
N VAL A 14 22.00 -7.48 -8.90
CA VAL A 14 21.60 -6.17 -9.45
C VAL A 14 20.09 -5.95 -9.34
N ILE A 15 19.28 -6.95 -9.69
CA ILE A 15 17.81 -6.87 -9.58
C ILE A 15 17.40 -6.66 -8.11
N ASN A 16 17.98 -7.43 -7.19
CA ASN A 16 17.68 -7.30 -5.76
C ASN A 16 18.13 -5.97 -5.17
N SER A 17 19.25 -5.41 -5.65
CA SER A 17 19.70 -4.08 -5.25
C SER A 17 18.73 -2.99 -5.72
N ARG A 18 18.27 -3.07 -6.98
CA ARG A 18 17.26 -2.14 -7.52
C ARG A 18 15.95 -2.21 -6.74
N ARG A 19 15.47 -3.42 -6.43
CA ARG A 19 14.26 -3.64 -5.62
C ARG A 19 14.39 -2.99 -4.24
N ARG A 20 15.49 -3.27 -3.54
CA ARG A 20 15.76 -2.69 -2.21
C ARG A 20 15.82 -1.16 -2.24
N ASN A 21 16.45 -0.58 -3.25
CA ASN A 21 16.51 0.87 -3.40
C ASN A 21 15.13 1.50 -3.68
N ALA A 22 14.27 0.83 -4.46
CA ALA A 22 12.91 1.29 -4.70
C ALA A 22 12.05 1.25 -3.43
N GLU A 23 12.17 0.16 -2.65
CA GLU A 23 11.51 -0.01 -1.35
C GLU A 23 11.97 1.05 -0.34
N ALA A 24 13.28 1.23 -0.17
CA ALA A 24 13.82 2.21 0.77
C ALA A 24 13.36 3.65 0.45
N LYS A 25 13.35 4.03 -0.84
CA LYS A 25 12.85 5.34 -1.26
C LYS A 25 11.36 5.51 -1.04
N ALA A 26 10.57 4.44 -1.18
CA ALA A 26 9.14 4.48 -0.92
C ALA A 26 8.85 4.61 0.58
N GLU A 27 9.61 3.88 1.39
CA GLU A 27 9.55 3.95 2.85
C GLU A 27 9.91 5.36 3.36
N GLU A 28 10.99 5.96 2.85
CA GLU A 28 11.37 7.34 3.17
C GLU A 28 10.26 8.34 2.81
N ARG A 29 9.69 8.23 1.60
CA ARG A 29 8.53 9.06 1.20
C ARG A 29 7.35 8.86 2.13
N ALA A 30 7.07 7.62 2.52
CA ALA A 30 5.96 7.31 3.41
C ALA A 30 6.16 7.86 4.81
N ILE A 31 7.37 7.78 5.35
CA ILE A 31 7.71 8.37 6.65
C ILE A 31 7.52 9.88 6.59
N ASN A 32 8.07 10.56 5.58
CA ASN A 32 7.95 12.01 5.45
C ASN A 32 6.48 12.43 5.30
N PHE A 33 5.74 11.77 4.41
CA PHE A 33 4.33 12.08 4.18
C PHE A 33 3.46 11.84 5.42
N LYS A 34 3.70 10.75 6.17
CA LYS A 34 2.99 10.48 7.43
C LYS A 34 3.35 11.46 8.54
N THR A 35 4.57 12.00 8.52
CA THR A 35 5.00 13.03 9.47
C THR A 35 4.31 14.36 9.18
N GLU A 36 4.17 14.72 7.90
CA GLU A 36 3.49 15.94 7.46
C GLU A 36 1.96 15.85 7.57
N HIS A 37 1.40 14.66 7.32
CA HIS A 37 -0.03 14.39 7.30
C HIS A 37 -0.40 13.26 8.28
N PRO A 38 -0.45 13.54 9.60
CA PRO A 38 -0.83 12.55 10.61
C PRO A 38 -2.25 12.01 10.41
N GLU A 39 -3.13 12.78 9.78
CA GLU A 39 -4.50 12.40 9.39
C GLU A 39 -4.54 11.12 8.55
N LEU A 40 -3.52 10.88 7.70
CA LEU A 40 -3.44 9.63 6.92
C LEU A 40 -3.30 8.42 7.84
N ALA A 41 -2.53 8.52 8.92
CA ALA A 41 -2.34 7.43 9.86
C ALA A 41 -3.61 7.11 10.64
N GLU A 42 -4.46 8.11 10.91
CA GLU A 42 -5.78 7.93 11.51
C GLU A 42 -6.71 7.19 10.55
N ILE A 43 -6.80 7.63 9.28
CA ILE A 43 -7.60 6.95 8.26
C ILE A 43 -7.14 5.50 8.07
N GLU A 44 -5.83 5.24 8.02
CA GLU A 44 -5.28 3.88 7.90
C GLU A 44 -5.64 3.01 9.12
N ARG A 45 -5.59 3.58 10.33
CA ARG A 45 -5.96 2.88 11.57
C ARG A 45 -7.44 2.54 11.58
N GLU A 46 -8.31 3.51 11.26
CA GLU A 46 -9.76 3.29 11.19
C GLU A 46 -10.13 2.25 10.13
N MET A 47 -9.45 2.26 8.98
CA MET A 47 -9.58 1.21 7.97
C MET A 47 -9.19 -0.17 8.54
N ALA A 48 -8.04 -0.27 9.21
CA ALA A 48 -7.56 -1.52 9.80
C ALA A 48 -8.53 -2.04 10.87
N ASP A 49 -8.98 -1.19 11.79
CA ASP A 49 -9.92 -1.53 12.85
C ASP A 49 -11.27 -1.98 12.28
N THR A 50 -11.74 -1.31 11.21
CA THR A 50 -12.95 -1.69 10.49
C THR A 50 -12.81 -3.08 9.86
N THR A 51 -11.66 -3.40 9.25
CA THR A 51 -11.41 -4.75 8.70
C THR A 51 -11.29 -5.82 9.78
N LEU A 52 -10.66 -5.52 10.91
CA LEU A 52 -10.58 -6.46 12.03
C LEU A 52 -11.97 -6.71 12.65
N GLY A 53 -12.77 -5.65 12.77
CA GLY A 53 -14.17 -5.72 13.16
C GLY A 53 -15.00 -6.59 12.21
N LEU A 54 -14.77 -6.46 10.89
CA LEU A 54 -15.39 -7.31 9.87
C LEU A 54 -15.07 -8.79 10.09
N PHE A 55 -13.78 -9.14 10.25
CA PHE A 55 -13.38 -10.53 10.48
C PHE A 55 -14.07 -11.11 11.72
N LYS A 56 -14.06 -10.37 12.84
CA LYS A 56 -14.72 -10.79 14.09
C LYS A 56 -16.23 -10.95 13.93
N ALA A 57 -16.88 -10.04 13.21
CA ALA A 57 -18.32 -10.08 13.01
C ALA A 57 -18.73 -11.23 12.07
N ILE A 58 -17.96 -11.51 11.01
CA ILE A 58 -18.19 -12.66 10.13
C ILE A 58 -18.04 -13.98 10.90
N SER A 59 -17.03 -14.10 11.77
CA SER A 59 -16.78 -15.33 12.53
C SER A 59 -17.92 -15.71 13.50
N ASN A 60 -18.72 -14.74 13.95
CA ASN A 60 -19.74 -14.93 14.99
C ASN A 60 -21.19 -14.73 14.50
N CYS A 61 -21.44 -14.45 13.21
CA CYS A 61 -22.77 -14.08 12.72
C CYS A 61 -23.41 -15.13 11.80
N PRO A 62 -24.69 -15.48 12.00
CA PRO A 62 -25.43 -16.38 11.11
C PRO A 62 -25.81 -15.75 9.75
N ASP A 63 -25.85 -14.42 9.62
CA ASP A 63 -26.13 -13.73 8.34
C ASP A 63 -25.01 -12.72 7.99
N PRO A 64 -23.91 -13.21 7.37
CA PRO A 64 -22.74 -12.39 7.07
C PRO A 64 -23.02 -11.25 6.07
N LYS A 65 -24.09 -11.37 5.26
CA LYS A 65 -24.33 -10.46 4.13
C LYS A 65 -24.68 -9.04 4.57
N LYS A 66 -25.48 -8.88 5.63
CA LYS A 66 -25.86 -7.56 6.15
C LYS A 66 -24.67 -6.82 6.75
N VAL A 67 -23.87 -7.53 7.56
CA VAL A 67 -22.65 -7.03 8.18
C VAL A 67 -21.64 -6.58 7.11
N VAL A 68 -21.45 -7.39 6.06
CA VAL A 68 -20.55 -7.04 4.94
C VAL A 68 -21.00 -5.77 4.22
N ASN A 69 -22.31 -5.56 4.02
CA ASN A 69 -22.82 -4.38 3.30
C ASN A 69 -22.61 -3.08 4.09
N GLU A 70 -22.92 -3.05 5.39
CA GLU A 70 -22.69 -1.86 6.22
C GLU A 70 -21.21 -1.49 6.32
N LEU A 71 -20.34 -2.51 6.41
CA LEU A 71 -18.89 -2.31 6.46
C LEU A 71 -18.31 -1.90 5.10
N LYS A 72 -18.90 -2.37 4.00
CA LYS A 72 -18.51 -1.96 2.64
C LYS A 72 -18.74 -0.46 2.44
N GLU A 73 -19.88 0.07 2.87
CA GLU A 73 -20.18 1.51 2.80
C GLU A 73 -19.17 2.34 3.59
N LYS A 74 -18.83 1.92 4.82
CA LYS A 74 -17.79 2.58 5.63
C LYS A 74 -16.42 2.54 4.98
N ASN A 75 -16.02 1.37 4.45
CA ASN A 75 -14.73 1.21 3.78
C ASN A 75 -14.62 2.07 2.50
N LEU A 76 -15.70 2.17 1.72
CA LEU A 76 -15.77 3.09 0.58
C LEU A 76 -15.65 4.56 1.01
N GLY A 77 -16.22 4.93 2.15
CA GLY A 77 -16.04 6.25 2.76
C GLY A 77 -14.58 6.56 3.06
N PHE A 78 -13.86 5.64 3.72
CA PHE A 78 -12.43 5.80 3.99
C PHE A 78 -11.57 5.85 2.74
N GLN A 79 -11.90 5.04 1.73
CA GLN A 79 -11.21 5.10 0.44
C GLN A 79 -11.39 6.46 -0.24
N LYS A 80 -12.59 7.06 -0.17
CA LYS A 80 -12.84 8.41 -0.69
C LYS A 80 -12.09 9.48 0.11
N ALA A 81 -12.09 9.41 1.44
CA ALA A 81 -11.36 10.35 2.29
C ALA A 81 -9.86 10.31 2.00
N ARG A 82 -9.30 9.10 1.86
CA ARG A 82 -7.90 8.90 1.47
C ARG A 82 -7.58 9.48 0.08
N LYS A 83 -8.47 9.30 -0.90
CA LYS A 83 -8.31 9.91 -2.23
C LYS A 83 -8.34 11.43 -2.17
N ALA A 84 -9.31 12.00 -1.45
CA ALA A 84 -9.42 13.45 -1.28
C ALA A 84 -8.17 14.04 -0.60
N LEU A 85 -7.58 13.33 0.38
CA LEU A 85 -6.33 13.74 1.02
C LEU A 85 -5.15 13.74 0.03
N PHE A 86 -5.04 12.72 -0.82
CA PHE A 86 -4.01 12.69 -1.87
C PHE A 86 -4.21 13.77 -2.94
N GLU A 87 -5.45 14.01 -3.37
CA GLU A 87 -5.80 15.09 -4.30
C GLU A 87 -5.48 16.47 -3.71
N ALA A 88 -5.81 16.69 -2.43
CA ALA A 88 -5.49 17.94 -1.72
C ALA A 88 -3.98 18.17 -1.60
N CYS A 89 -3.19 17.11 -1.46
CA CYS A 89 -1.74 17.17 -1.43
C CYS A 89 -1.10 17.18 -2.84
N GLY A 90 -1.90 17.02 -3.91
CA GLY A 90 -1.41 16.96 -5.29
C GLY A 90 -0.56 15.72 -5.60
N VAL A 91 -0.74 14.62 -4.85
CA VAL A 91 0.03 13.37 -5.00
C VAL A 91 -0.85 12.25 -5.55
N ASP A 92 -0.25 11.31 -6.28
CA ASP A 92 -0.95 10.14 -6.81
C ASP A 92 -1.35 9.15 -5.69
N GLU A 93 -2.42 8.37 -5.90
CA GLU A 93 -2.84 7.31 -4.96
C GLU A 93 -1.76 6.26 -4.68
N ASN A 94 -0.81 6.10 -5.61
CA ASN A 94 0.33 5.19 -5.51
C ASN A 94 1.64 5.89 -5.11
N TYR A 95 1.60 7.16 -4.71
CA TYR A 95 2.79 7.93 -4.33
C TYR A 95 3.64 7.24 -3.24
N LEU A 96 2.96 6.57 -2.31
CA LEU A 96 3.56 5.82 -1.20
C LEU A 96 4.07 4.43 -1.60
N LYS A 97 3.77 3.94 -2.81
CA LYS A 97 4.23 2.63 -3.27
C LYS A 97 5.60 2.73 -3.94
N PRO A 98 6.41 1.66 -3.85
CA PRO A 98 7.67 1.56 -4.60
C PRO A 98 7.40 1.46 -6.09
N ASP A 99 8.09 2.29 -6.86
CA ASP A 99 8.16 2.19 -8.31
C ASP A 99 9.35 1.29 -8.68
N TYR A 100 9.04 0.06 -9.10
CA TYR A 100 10.06 -0.91 -9.51
C TYR A 100 10.51 -0.72 -10.96
N THR A 101 9.81 0.13 -11.72
CA THR A 101 10.11 0.39 -13.12
C THR A 101 11.02 1.60 -13.22
N CYS A 102 12.23 1.41 -13.76
CA CYS A 102 13.12 2.52 -14.00
C CYS A 102 12.62 3.30 -15.22
N LYS A 103 12.16 4.55 -15.02
CA LYS A 103 11.72 5.45 -16.10
C LYS A 103 12.77 5.71 -17.19
N LYS A 104 14.05 5.44 -16.92
CA LYS A 104 15.16 5.56 -17.89
C LYS A 104 15.43 4.28 -18.68
N CYS A 105 14.96 3.13 -18.21
CA CYS A 105 15.27 1.82 -18.78
C CYS A 105 14.02 1.13 -19.37
N ASN A 106 13.03 1.93 -19.78
CA ASN A 106 11.80 1.41 -20.39
C ASN A 106 12.09 0.76 -21.73
#